data_AF-A0A8T5LZ81-F1
#
_entry.id   AF-A0A8T5LZ81-F1
#
_cell.length_a   1.000
_cell.length_b   1.000
_cell.length_c   1.000
_cell.angle_alpha   90.00
_cell.angle_beta   90.00
_cell.angle_gamma   90.00
#
_symmetry.space_group_name_H-M   'P 1'
#
loop_
_entity.id
_entity.type
_entity.pdbx_description
1 polymer ?
#
loop_
_entity_poly.entity_id
_entity_poly.type
_entity_poly.pdbx_seq_one_letter_code
_entity_poly.pdbx_strand_id
1 'polypeptide(L)'
;MTAKNAILLIIKQAPGIEYNTLLSKITPNYGSVNSARAALSRAIKDMNAIGLVERKENRFFATEKGQVQIHSEMKNKLLLKLNQTIQAKNSFQNIDSIVEQLAVLIERGKADPDLLKAAKNATQFSIEELRKTNEQLKKRSHQLNYFQEILGKQIETLQQLDFKDSVELAFDSNSLEKLKPILNQLESQEIVIDCNQQSFLESLAQELNEKTKTGTFIVPKQKLEPLFDSLLEQAKQNPFQATIRISKLDLEINPPKCILTGPHSQLEPFRKK
;
A
#
# COMPACT_ATOMS: atom_id res chain seq x y z
N MET A 1 19.57 -18.68 -10.04
CA MET A 1 19.02 -19.33 -11.26
C MET A 1 20.10 -19.21 -12.32
N THR A 2 20.47 -20.29 -13.01
CA THR A 2 21.50 -20.19 -14.05
C THR A 2 20.95 -19.39 -15.24
N ALA A 3 21.79 -18.66 -15.98
CA ALA A 3 21.37 -17.90 -17.15
C ALA A 3 20.65 -18.77 -18.20
N LYS A 4 21.10 -20.02 -18.34
CA LYS A 4 20.49 -21.05 -19.21
C LYS A 4 19.02 -21.33 -18.83
N ASN A 5 18.74 -21.49 -17.54
CA ASN A 5 17.39 -21.80 -17.06
C ASN A 5 16.45 -20.59 -17.13
N ALA A 6 16.97 -19.37 -16.98
CA ALA A 6 16.20 -18.15 -17.20
C ALA A 6 15.78 -18.01 -18.67
N ILE A 7 16.70 -18.27 -19.61
CA ILE A 7 16.41 -18.26 -21.05
C ILE A 7 15.39 -19.35 -21.41
N LEU A 8 15.57 -20.57 -20.87
CA LEU A 8 14.64 -21.67 -21.11
C LEU A 8 13.24 -21.34 -20.59
N LEU A 9 13.13 -20.69 -19.42
CA LEU A 9 11.85 -20.26 -18.84
C LEU A 9 11.14 -19.24 -19.73
N ILE A 10 11.87 -18.27 -20.31
CA ILE A 10 11.31 -17.30 -21.25
C ILE A 10 10.78 -18.00 -22.51
N ILE A 11 11.52 -18.98 -23.04
CA ILE A 11 11.08 -19.78 -24.20
C ILE A 11 9.83 -20.61 -23.86
N LYS A 12 9.71 -21.13 -22.64
CA LYS A 12 8.50 -21.83 -22.17
C LYS A 12 7.30 -20.89 -22.05
N GLN A 13 7.50 -19.68 -21.54
CA GLN A 13 6.44 -18.68 -21.34
C GLN A 13 5.95 -18.05 -22.65
N ALA A 14 6.84 -17.96 -23.65
CA ALA A 14 6.53 -17.50 -25.00
C ALA A 14 6.98 -18.54 -26.04
N PRO A 15 6.22 -19.63 -26.25
CA PRO A 15 6.54 -20.64 -27.25
C PRO A 15 6.63 -20.01 -28.65
N GLY A 16 7.69 -20.31 -29.38
CA GLY A 16 7.92 -19.73 -30.71
C GLY A 16 8.53 -18.33 -30.70
N ILE A 17 9.15 -17.92 -29.58
CA ILE A 17 9.86 -16.63 -29.49
C ILE A 17 11.02 -16.54 -30.49
N GLU A 18 11.15 -15.38 -31.13
CA GLU A 18 12.23 -15.07 -32.07
C GLU A 18 13.52 -14.63 -31.36
N TYR A 19 14.66 -14.80 -32.01
CA TYR A 19 15.98 -14.50 -31.43
C TYR A 19 16.11 -13.06 -30.91
N ASN A 20 15.69 -12.07 -31.69
CA ASN A 20 15.81 -10.66 -31.31
C ASN A 20 14.88 -10.29 -30.15
N THR A 21 13.69 -10.90 -30.09
CA THR A 21 12.72 -10.73 -29.01
C THR A 21 13.19 -11.42 -27.72
N LEU A 22 13.85 -12.56 -27.85
CA LEU A 22 14.48 -13.23 -26.71
C LEU A 22 15.69 -12.43 -26.20
N LEU A 23 16.50 -11.89 -27.12
CA LEU A 23 17.65 -11.02 -26.80
C LEU A 23 17.23 -9.76 -26.06
N SER A 24 16.17 -9.07 -26.49
CA SER A 24 15.68 -7.86 -25.82
C SER A 24 15.24 -8.15 -24.38
N LYS A 25 14.62 -9.30 -24.13
CA LYS A 25 14.18 -9.72 -22.78
C LYS A 25 15.34 -10.04 -21.82
N ILE A 26 16.50 -10.44 -22.32
CA ILE A 26 17.64 -10.80 -21.46
C ILE A 26 18.70 -9.70 -21.35
N THR A 27 18.75 -8.76 -22.30
CA THR A 27 19.71 -7.63 -22.34
C THR A 27 19.85 -6.87 -21.02
N PRO A 28 18.77 -6.57 -20.26
CA PRO A 28 18.87 -5.85 -18.99
C PRO A 28 19.77 -6.51 -17.94
N ASN A 29 20.04 -7.81 -18.07
CA ASN A 29 20.88 -8.57 -17.13
C ASN A 29 22.37 -8.56 -17.48
N TYR A 30 22.79 -7.82 -18.52
CA TYR A 30 24.16 -7.77 -19.02
C TYR A 30 24.65 -6.34 -19.19
N GLY A 31 25.95 -6.11 -19.00
CA GLY A 31 26.56 -4.78 -19.15
C GLY A 31 26.61 -4.25 -20.59
N SER A 32 26.31 -5.08 -21.60
CA SER A 32 26.17 -4.64 -22.99
C SER A 32 25.32 -5.59 -23.83
N VAL A 33 24.73 -5.08 -24.92
CA VAL A 33 23.98 -5.88 -25.90
C VAL A 33 24.86 -6.95 -26.54
N ASN A 34 26.14 -6.65 -26.80
CA ASN A 34 27.08 -7.60 -27.40
C ASN A 34 27.40 -8.76 -26.45
N SER A 35 27.55 -8.46 -25.15
CA SER A 35 27.71 -9.48 -24.10
C SER A 35 26.46 -10.36 -23.98
N ALA A 36 25.26 -9.77 -24.01
CA ALA A 36 24.00 -10.50 -23.98
C ALA A 36 23.84 -11.41 -25.22
N ARG A 37 24.20 -10.92 -26.42
CA ARG A 37 24.15 -11.66 -27.68
C ARG A 37 25.08 -12.88 -27.66
N ALA A 38 26.32 -12.69 -27.21
CA ALA A 38 27.29 -13.78 -27.08
C ALA A 38 26.81 -14.83 -26.07
N ALA A 39 26.29 -14.40 -24.92
CA ALA A 39 25.75 -15.30 -23.90
C ALA A 39 24.52 -16.07 -24.39
N LEU A 40 23.58 -15.40 -25.06
CA LEU A 40 22.39 -16.02 -25.64
C LEU A 40 22.75 -17.05 -26.70
N SER A 41 23.65 -16.71 -27.61
CA SER A 41 24.07 -17.62 -28.69
C SER A 41 24.71 -18.89 -28.13
N ARG A 42 25.56 -18.78 -27.11
CA ARG A 42 26.15 -19.95 -26.43
C ARG A 42 25.08 -20.77 -25.73
N ALA A 43 24.23 -20.12 -24.93
CA ALA A 43 23.18 -20.80 -24.18
C ALA A 43 22.20 -21.55 -25.08
N ILE A 44 21.75 -20.95 -26.20
CA ILE A 44 20.86 -21.60 -27.17
C ILE A 44 21.56 -22.78 -27.86
N LYS A 45 22.82 -22.61 -28.30
CA LYS A 45 23.59 -23.70 -28.91
C LYS A 45 23.72 -24.88 -27.94
N ASP A 46 24.06 -24.61 -26.69
CA ASP A 46 24.19 -25.64 -25.67
C ASP A 46 22.85 -26.30 -25.36
N MET A 47 21.78 -25.52 -25.18
CA MET A 47 20.43 -26.05 -24.92
C MET A 47 19.90 -26.91 -26.07
N ASN A 48 20.17 -26.52 -27.31
CA ASN A 48 19.82 -27.29 -28.49
C ASN A 48 20.62 -28.60 -28.54
N ALA A 49 21.94 -28.54 -28.29
CA ALA A 49 22.81 -29.72 -28.30
C ALA A 49 22.40 -30.79 -27.27
N ILE A 50 21.90 -30.38 -26.09
CA ILE A 50 21.39 -31.32 -25.08
C ILE A 50 19.88 -31.60 -25.19
N GLY A 51 19.22 -31.08 -26.23
CA GLY A 51 17.83 -31.36 -26.57
C GLY A 51 16.80 -30.71 -25.65
N LEU A 52 17.09 -29.54 -25.05
CA LEU A 52 16.13 -28.77 -24.23
C LEU A 52 15.33 -27.74 -25.02
N VAL A 53 15.87 -27.27 -26.13
CA VAL A 53 15.24 -26.29 -27.03
C VAL A 53 15.32 -26.83 -28.43
N GLU A 54 14.24 -26.74 -29.19
CA GLU A 54 14.24 -26.96 -30.63
C GLU A 54 14.10 -25.62 -31.35
N ARG A 55 14.75 -25.52 -32.52
CA ARG A 55 14.60 -24.38 -33.42
C ARG A 55 13.80 -24.84 -34.63
N LYS A 56 12.65 -24.20 -34.86
CA LYS A 56 11.86 -24.34 -36.08
C LYS A 56 11.92 -23.01 -36.81
N GLU A 57 12.56 -23.01 -37.98
CA GLU A 57 12.87 -21.79 -38.75
C GLU A 57 13.65 -20.76 -37.89
N ASN A 58 13.05 -19.60 -37.58
CA ASN A 58 13.63 -18.54 -36.76
C ASN A 58 13.04 -18.44 -35.35
N ARG A 59 12.31 -19.47 -34.91
CA ARG A 59 11.59 -19.50 -33.64
C ARG A 59 12.08 -20.62 -32.74
N PHE A 60 12.08 -20.35 -31.43
CA PHE A 60 12.54 -21.29 -30.40
C PHE A 60 11.37 -21.87 -29.61
N PHE A 61 11.42 -23.18 -29.38
CA PHE A 61 10.43 -23.91 -28.59
C PHE A 61 11.12 -24.77 -27.54
N ALA A 62 10.53 -24.89 -26.35
CA ALA A 62 11.02 -25.81 -25.34
C ALA A 62 10.57 -27.23 -25.68
N THR A 63 11.50 -28.17 -25.79
CA THR A 63 11.20 -29.60 -25.98
C THR A 63 10.58 -30.18 -24.71
N GLU A 64 10.00 -31.38 -24.76
CA GLU A 64 9.50 -32.08 -23.56
C GLU A 64 10.60 -32.19 -22.49
N LYS A 65 11.82 -32.56 -22.89
CA LYS A 65 13.00 -32.61 -22.00
C LYS A 65 13.31 -31.25 -21.38
N GLY A 66 13.23 -30.17 -22.15
CA GLY A 66 13.37 -28.79 -21.67
C GLY A 66 12.30 -28.41 -20.65
N GLN A 67 11.06 -28.77 -20.92
CA GLN A 67 9.93 -28.50 -20.02
C GLN A 67 10.07 -29.26 -18.70
N VAL A 68 10.47 -30.53 -18.73
CA VAL A 68 10.73 -31.36 -17.54
C VAL A 68 11.88 -30.78 -16.71
N GLN A 69 12.95 -30.28 -17.35
CA GLN A 69 14.08 -29.68 -16.64
C GLN A 69 13.71 -28.39 -15.90
N ILE A 70 12.98 -27.46 -16.55
CA ILE A 70 12.50 -26.24 -15.87
C ILE A 70 11.58 -26.64 -14.71
N HIS A 71 10.68 -27.59 -14.97
CA HIS A 71 9.73 -28.03 -13.96
C HIS A 71 10.47 -28.56 -12.73
N SER A 72 11.42 -29.49 -12.90
CA SER A 72 12.28 -30.01 -11.83
C SER A 72 13.02 -28.90 -11.06
N GLU A 73 13.59 -27.90 -11.75
CA GLU A 73 14.28 -26.81 -11.07
C GLU A 73 13.33 -25.87 -10.30
N MET A 74 12.13 -25.63 -10.83
CA MET A 74 11.08 -24.88 -10.12
C MET A 74 10.58 -25.65 -8.90
N LYS A 75 10.42 -26.99 -8.99
CA LYS A 75 10.11 -27.87 -7.86
C LYS A 75 11.18 -27.71 -6.76
N ASN A 76 12.46 -27.79 -7.13
CA ASN A 76 13.57 -27.66 -6.19
C ASN A 76 13.64 -26.26 -5.56
N LYS A 77 13.40 -25.19 -6.32
CA LYS A 77 13.38 -23.82 -5.76
C LYS A 77 12.26 -23.58 -4.77
N LEU A 78 11.05 -24.10 -5.04
CA LEU A 78 9.93 -23.99 -4.11
C LEU A 78 10.26 -24.68 -2.78
N LEU A 79 10.79 -25.90 -2.84
CA LEU A 79 11.16 -26.67 -1.66
C LEU A 79 12.32 -26.03 -0.89
N LEU A 80 13.34 -25.52 -1.59
CA LEU A 80 14.45 -24.79 -0.97
C LEU A 80 13.97 -23.53 -0.25
N LYS A 81 13.07 -22.74 -0.86
CA LYS A 81 12.49 -21.55 -0.23
C LYS A 81 11.65 -21.91 0.99
N LEU A 82 10.84 -22.97 0.91
CA LEU A 82 10.04 -23.46 2.04
C LEU A 82 10.94 -23.85 3.21
N ASN A 83 11.99 -24.64 2.94
CA ASN A 83 12.95 -25.05 3.96
C ASN A 83 13.62 -23.84 4.61
N GLN A 84 14.10 -22.88 3.81
CA GLN A 84 14.73 -21.66 4.33
C GLN A 84 13.78 -20.82 5.17
N THR A 85 12.53 -20.66 4.73
CA THR A 85 11.56 -19.77 5.39
C THR A 85 11.05 -20.38 6.70
N ILE A 86 10.80 -21.69 6.73
CA ILE A 86 10.28 -22.40 7.91
C ILE A 86 11.38 -22.61 8.97
N GLN A 87 12.61 -22.90 8.54
CA GLN A 87 13.75 -23.10 9.46
C GLN A 87 14.42 -21.80 9.90
N ALA A 88 14.05 -20.65 9.32
CA ALA A 88 14.54 -19.37 9.78
C ALA A 88 14.17 -19.15 11.26
N LYS A 89 15.10 -18.59 12.04
CA LYS A 89 14.86 -18.23 13.46
C LYS A 89 13.62 -17.34 13.67
N ASN A 90 13.22 -16.61 12.63
CA ASN A 90 12.05 -15.73 12.62
C ASN A 90 10.96 -16.22 11.65
N SER A 91 10.73 -17.54 11.57
CA SER A 91 9.70 -18.12 10.69
C SER A 91 8.31 -17.50 10.90
N PHE A 92 7.99 -17.11 12.13
CA PHE A 92 6.76 -16.38 12.47
C PHE A 92 6.60 -15.04 11.71
N GLN A 93 7.67 -14.28 11.49
CA GLN A 93 7.61 -13.01 10.75
C GLN A 93 7.32 -13.21 9.26
N ASN A 94 7.53 -14.42 8.75
CA ASN A 94 7.34 -14.78 7.35
C ASN A 94 6.13 -15.70 7.15
N ILE A 95 5.15 -15.66 8.06
CA ILE A 95 4.00 -16.56 8.05
C ILE A 95 3.21 -16.49 6.73
N ASP A 96 3.04 -15.30 6.16
CA ASP A 96 2.34 -15.11 4.89
C ASP A 96 3.04 -15.86 3.75
N SER A 97 4.37 -15.75 3.69
CA SER A 97 5.21 -16.45 2.72
C SER A 97 5.18 -17.97 2.91
N ILE A 98 5.17 -18.45 4.16
CA ILE A 98 5.04 -19.88 4.47
C ILE A 98 3.68 -20.41 4.00
N VAL A 99 2.59 -19.70 4.31
CA VAL A 99 1.23 -20.08 3.91
C VAL A 99 1.09 -20.11 2.39
N GLU A 100 1.56 -19.06 1.70
CA GLU A 100 1.52 -18.97 0.25
C GLU A 100 2.31 -20.13 -0.40
N GLN A 101 3.54 -20.37 0.04
CA GLN A 101 4.38 -21.42 -0.54
C GLN A 101 3.84 -22.83 -0.26
N LEU A 102 3.27 -23.07 0.93
CA LEU A 102 2.60 -24.33 1.27
C LEU A 102 1.34 -24.53 0.43
N ALA A 103 0.53 -23.49 0.23
CA ALA A 103 -0.64 -23.55 -0.63
C ALA A 103 -0.25 -23.90 -2.08
N VAL A 104 0.79 -23.24 -2.62
CA VAL A 104 1.33 -23.54 -3.96
C VAL A 104 1.83 -24.99 -4.04
N LEU A 105 2.51 -25.49 -3.00
CA LEU A 105 2.98 -26.87 -2.95
C LEU A 105 1.82 -27.88 -2.96
N ILE A 106 0.78 -27.64 -2.16
CA ILE A 106 -0.39 -28.52 -2.04
C ILE A 106 -1.18 -28.53 -3.36
N GLU A 107 -1.50 -27.36 -3.91
CA GLU A 107 -2.28 -27.27 -5.14
C GLU A 107 -1.53 -27.84 -6.35
N ARG A 108 -0.23 -27.54 -6.49
CA ARG A 108 0.58 -28.17 -7.54
C ARG A 108 0.78 -29.66 -7.31
N GLY A 109 0.87 -30.08 -6.05
CA GLY A 109 1.01 -31.47 -5.67
C GLY A 109 -0.20 -32.32 -6.00
N LYS A 110 -1.42 -31.77 -5.95
CA LYS A 110 -2.64 -32.43 -6.42
C LYS A 110 -2.59 -32.71 -7.93
N ALA A 111 -2.02 -31.79 -8.71
CA ALA A 111 -1.85 -31.94 -10.15
C ALA A 111 -0.62 -32.78 -10.55
N ASP A 112 0.37 -32.90 -9.67
CA ASP A 112 1.65 -33.58 -9.92
C ASP A 112 2.06 -34.44 -8.69
N PRO A 113 1.67 -35.72 -8.66
CA PRO A 113 1.97 -36.62 -7.54
C PRO A 113 3.47 -36.81 -7.26
N ASP A 114 4.32 -36.66 -8.29
CA ASP A 114 5.77 -36.79 -8.13
C ASP A 114 6.38 -35.57 -7.41
N LEU A 115 5.76 -34.39 -7.53
CA LEU A 115 6.11 -33.25 -6.69
C LEU A 115 5.86 -33.55 -5.21
N LEU A 116 4.74 -34.18 -4.86
CA LEU A 116 4.46 -34.54 -3.46
C LEU A 116 5.44 -35.59 -2.93
N LYS A 117 5.79 -36.59 -3.74
CA LYS A 117 6.82 -37.58 -3.38
C LYS A 117 8.19 -36.93 -3.17
N ALA A 118 8.59 -36.04 -4.08
CA ALA A 118 9.84 -35.29 -3.94
C ALA A 118 9.83 -34.38 -2.72
N ALA A 119 8.72 -33.68 -2.47
CA ALA A 119 8.56 -32.82 -1.31
C ALA A 119 8.71 -33.60 -0.01
N LYS A 120 8.00 -34.73 0.16
CA LYS A 120 8.11 -35.58 1.35
C LYS A 120 9.56 -35.98 1.69
N ASN A 121 10.39 -36.18 0.67
CA ASN A 121 11.78 -36.62 0.86
C ASN A 121 12.77 -35.46 0.96
N ALA A 122 12.45 -34.27 0.42
CA ALA A 122 13.36 -33.13 0.32
C ALA A 122 13.02 -31.97 1.29
N THR A 123 11.88 -32.02 1.96
CA THR A 123 11.56 -31.08 3.04
C THR A 123 12.45 -31.33 4.23
N GLN A 124 13.08 -30.27 4.72
CA GLN A 124 13.94 -30.30 5.91
C GLN A 124 13.18 -29.86 7.17
N PHE A 125 11.94 -29.37 7.01
CA PHE A 125 11.05 -29.05 8.11
C PHE A 125 10.07 -30.18 8.38
N SER A 126 9.53 -30.19 9.60
CA SER A 126 8.56 -31.14 10.12
C SER A 126 7.19 -30.49 10.29
N ILE A 127 6.14 -31.33 10.35
CA ILE A 127 4.79 -30.87 10.69
C ILE A 127 4.77 -30.25 12.09
N GLU A 128 5.62 -30.73 13.00
CA GLU A 128 5.72 -30.20 14.37
C GLU A 128 6.24 -28.76 14.40
N GLU A 129 7.19 -28.40 13.53
CA GLU A 129 7.63 -27.01 13.38
C GLU A 129 6.50 -26.10 12.88
N LEU A 130 5.70 -26.57 11.91
CA LEU A 130 4.51 -25.85 11.45
C LEU A 130 3.46 -25.70 12.57
N ARG A 131 3.28 -26.71 13.42
CA ARG A 131 2.40 -26.64 14.59
C ARG A 131 2.87 -25.59 15.58
N LYS A 132 4.17 -25.55 15.89
CA LYS A 132 4.77 -24.51 16.75
C LYS A 132 4.55 -23.11 16.20
N THR A 133 4.75 -22.90 14.90
CA THR A 133 4.48 -21.60 14.25
C THR A 133 2.99 -21.23 14.36
N ASN A 134 2.08 -22.19 14.17
CA ASN A 134 0.64 -21.97 14.32
C ASN A 134 0.25 -21.62 15.77
N GLU A 135 0.85 -22.26 16.77
CA GLU A 135 0.61 -21.92 18.19
C GLU A 135 1.09 -20.50 18.52
N GLN A 136 2.24 -20.09 17.99
CA GLN A 136 2.73 -18.71 18.14
C GLN A 136 1.77 -17.71 17.50
N LEU A 137 1.20 -18.03 16.33
CA LEU A 137 0.19 -17.22 15.66
C LEU A 137 -1.08 -17.09 16.49
N LYS A 138 -1.59 -18.19 17.04
CA LYS A 138 -2.77 -18.16 17.93
C LYS A 138 -2.53 -17.29 19.16
N LYS A 139 -1.37 -17.42 19.81
CA LYS A 139 -0.99 -16.59 20.96
C LYS A 139 -0.94 -15.10 20.58
N ARG A 140 -0.32 -14.77 19.45
CA ARG A 140 -0.22 -13.38 18.98
C ARG A 140 -1.58 -12.80 18.62
N SER A 141 -2.43 -13.57 17.94
CA SER A 141 -3.80 -13.17 17.62
C SER A 141 -4.60 -12.87 18.88
N HIS A 142 -4.51 -13.74 19.90
CA HIS A 142 -5.18 -13.50 21.18
C HIS A 142 -4.69 -12.22 21.87
N GLN A 143 -3.37 -11.97 21.88
CA GLN A 143 -2.80 -10.72 22.42
C GLN A 143 -3.29 -9.48 21.66
N LEU A 144 -3.33 -9.53 20.33
CA LEU A 144 -3.79 -8.43 19.50
C LEU A 144 -5.28 -8.13 19.73
N ASN A 145 -6.11 -9.17 19.85
CA ASN A 145 -7.52 -9.01 20.18
C ASN A 145 -7.70 -8.37 21.57
N TYR A 146 -6.94 -8.81 22.56
CA TYR A 146 -6.94 -8.20 23.89
C TYR A 146 -6.53 -6.72 23.85
N PHE A 147 -5.46 -6.37 23.11
CA PHE A 147 -5.06 -4.97 22.95
C PHE A 147 -6.09 -4.14 22.19
N GLN A 148 -6.75 -4.72 21.20
CA GLN A 148 -7.85 -4.06 20.49
C GLN A 148 -9.01 -3.76 21.44
N GLU A 149 -9.40 -4.71 22.30
CA GLU A 149 -10.45 -4.51 23.30
C GLU A 149 -10.07 -3.43 24.32
N ILE A 150 -8.83 -3.44 24.84
CA ILE A 150 -8.36 -2.38 25.74
C ILE A 150 -8.37 -1.04 25.02
N LEU A 151 -7.81 -0.96 23.82
CA LEU A 151 -7.73 0.29 23.08
C LEU A 151 -9.13 0.84 22.78
N GLY A 152 -10.10 -0.02 22.44
CA GLY A 152 -11.50 0.34 22.31
C GLY A 152 -12.07 0.98 23.59
N LYS A 153 -11.88 0.34 24.75
CA LYS A 153 -12.30 0.90 26.05
C LYS A 153 -11.61 2.23 26.38
N GLN A 154 -10.33 2.36 26.04
CA GLN A 154 -9.59 3.62 26.25
C GLN A 154 -10.12 4.73 25.33
N ILE A 155 -10.42 4.42 24.06
CA ILE A 155 -11.07 5.36 23.14
C ILE A 155 -12.43 5.79 23.69
N GLU A 156 -13.27 4.86 24.11
CA GLU A 156 -14.58 5.17 24.73
C GLU A 156 -14.44 6.04 25.97
N THR A 157 -13.46 5.76 26.83
CA THR A 157 -13.19 6.57 28.03
C THR A 157 -12.75 7.99 27.64
N LEU A 158 -11.85 8.15 26.67
CA LEU A 158 -11.42 9.47 26.20
C LEU A 158 -12.58 10.25 25.55
N GLN A 159 -13.48 9.57 24.85
CA GLN A 159 -14.71 10.15 24.31
C GLN A 159 -15.65 10.64 25.42
N GLN A 160 -15.84 9.83 26.48
CA GLN A 160 -16.63 10.23 27.65
C GLN A 160 -16.02 11.40 28.41
N LEU A 161 -14.69 11.51 28.42
CA LEU A 161 -13.95 12.62 29.01
C LEU A 161 -13.84 13.85 28.09
N ASP A 162 -14.53 13.83 26.94
CA ASP A 162 -14.60 14.94 25.97
C ASP A 162 -13.23 15.39 25.44
N PHE A 163 -12.30 14.44 25.25
CA PHE A 163 -10.98 14.72 24.66
C PHE A 163 -11.10 15.21 23.21
N LYS A 164 -10.02 15.83 22.73
CA LYS A 164 -9.90 16.31 21.35
C LYS A 164 -10.02 15.13 20.38
N ASP A 165 -10.96 15.25 19.46
CA ASP A 165 -11.27 14.30 18.39
C ASP A 165 -11.21 15.05 17.04
N SER A 166 -11.30 14.33 15.92
CA SER A 166 -11.31 14.91 14.58
C SER A 166 -12.34 14.26 13.65
N VAL A 167 -12.87 15.04 12.71
CA VAL A 167 -13.78 14.57 11.67
C VAL A 167 -13.34 15.17 10.33
N GLU A 168 -13.17 14.30 9.34
CA GLU A 168 -12.92 14.70 7.95
C GLU A 168 -14.26 14.97 7.25
N LEU A 169 -14.37 16.14 6.63
CA LEU A 169 -15.54 16.59 5.87
C LEU A 169 -15.12 17.00 4.45
N ALA A 170 -16.06 16.97 3.51
CA ALA A 170 -15.85 17.62 2.23
C ALA A 170 -15.84 19.14 2.42
N PHE A 171 -14.95 19.85 1.73
CA PHE A 171 -14.96 21.31 1.73
C PHE A 171 -15.91 21.81 0.63
N ASP A 172 -17.21 21.73 0.91
CA ASP A 172 -18.28 22.17 0.02
C ASP A 172 -19.36 22.96 0.77
N SER A 173 -20.27 23.60 0.02
CA SER A 173 -21.34 24.41 0.59
C SER A 173 -22.21 23.61 1.57
N ASN A 174 -22.49 22.34 1.28
CA ASN A 174 -23.34 21.49 2.12
C ASN A 174 -22.69 21.22 3.50
N SER A 175 -21.40 20.93 3.52
CA SER A 175 -20.66 20.69 4.76
C SER A 175 -20.49 21.97 5.59
N LEU A 176 -20.30 23.12 4.93
CA LEU A 176 -20.26 24.42 5.61
C LEU A 176 -21.62 24.81 6.21
N GLU A 177 -22.73 24.54 5.50
CA GLU A 177 -24.09 24.73 6.05
C GLU A 177 -24.32 23.90 7.32
N LYS A 178 -23.75 22.68 7.40
CA LYS A 178 -23.81 21.86 8.64
C LYS A 178 -22.91 22.40 9.76
N LEU A 179 -21.83 23.08 9.42
CA LEU A 179 -20.90 23.69 10.40
C LEU A 179 -21.50 24.96 11.03
N LYS A 180 -22.23 25.76 10.25
CA LYS A 180 -22.79 27.06 10.68
C LYS A 180 -23.56 27.03 12.02
N PRO A 181 -24.53 26.12 12.27
CA PRO A 181 -25.30 26.10 13.51
C PRO A 181 -24.44 25.86 14.75
N ILE A 182 -23.45 24.98 14.63
CA ILE A 182 -22.57 24.58 15.74
C ILE A 182 -21.57 25.70 16.03
N LEU A 183 -21.01 26.32 15.00
CA LEU A 183 -20.18 27.51 15.16
C LEU A 183 -20.96 28.67 15.79
N ASN A 184 -22.24 28.82 15.45
CA ASN A 184 -23.14 29.82 16.03
C ASN A 184 -23.47 29.58 17.52
N GLN A 185 -23.39 28.35 18.01
CA GLN A 185 -23.59 28.02 19.44
C GLN A 185 -22.36 28.31 20.32
N LEU A 186 -21.17 28.52 19.74
CA LEU A 186 -19.96 28.80 20.52
C LEU A 186 -19.96 30.23 21.10
N GLU A 187 -19.54 30.39 22.35
CA GLU A 187 -19.51 31.70 23.04
C GLU A 187 -18.48 32.68 22.49
N SER A 188 -17.52 32.23 21.68
CA SER A 188 -16.44 33.10 21.16
C SER A 188 -17.00 34.17 20.23
N GLN A 189 -16.61 35.43 20.46
CA GLN A 189 -16.95 36.56 19.60
C GLN A 189 -15.94 36.74 18.45
N GLU A 190 -14.76 36.15 18.57
CA GLU A 190 -13.63 36.29 17.65
C GLU A 190 -13.22 34.94 17.06
N ILE A 191 -12.81 34.98 15.79
CA ILE A 191 -12.35 33.84 14.98
C ILE A 191 -10.93 34.16 14.52
N VAL A 192 -9.98 33.26 14.74
CA VAL A 192 -8.59 33.43 14.30
C VAL A 192 -8.36 32.60 13.04
N ILE A 193 -7.90 33.23 11.98
CA ILE A 193 -7.59 32.58 10.71
C ILE A 193 -6.09 32.68 10.47
N ASP A 194 -5.50 31.53 10.19
CA ASP A 194 -4.10 31.36 9.78
C ASP A 194 -4.09 30.77 8.38
N CYS A 195 -3.27 31.29 7.48
CA CYS A 195 -3.18 30.81 6.11
C CYS A 195 -1.73 30.87 5.62
N ASN A 196 -1.33 29.82 4.88
CA ASN A 196 0.01 29.74 4.31
C ASN A 196 0.27 30.76 3.18
N GLN A 197 -0.77 31.33 2.58
CA GLN A 197 -0.68 32.31 1.49
C GLN A 197 -0.98 33.72 2.00
N GLN A 198 0.08 34.50 2.24
CA GLN A 198 -0.05 35.84 2.79
C GLN A 198 -0.79 36.82 1.86
N SER A 199 -0.63 36.69 0.55
CA SER A 199 -1.36 37.48 -0.45
C SER A 199 -2.88 37.22 -0.42
N PHE A 200 -3.27 35.97 -0.16
CA PHE A 200 -4.69 35.61 0.00
C PHE A 200 -5.24 36.15 1.32
N LEU A 201 -4.48 36.04 2.40
CA LEU A 201 -4.82 36.61 3.71
C LEU A 201 -5.06 38.13 3.64
N GLU A 202 -4.22 38.86 2.91
CA GLU A 202 -4.35 40.30 2.71
C GLU A 202 -5.58 40.66 1.85
N SER A 203 -5.84 39.91 0.77
CA SER A 203 -7.04 40.08 -0.07
C SER A 203 -8.32 39.85 0.72
N LEU A 204 -8.36 38.77 1.50
CA LEU A 204 -9.52 38.37 2.28
C LEU A 204 -9.77 39.33 3.46
N ALA A 205 -8.70 39.90 4.04
CA ALA A 205 -8.82 40.94 5.06
C ALA A 205 -9.33 42.28 4.52
N GLN A 206 -8.95 42.65 3.29
CA GLN A 206 -9.49 43.82 2.59
C GLN A 206 -10.98 43.64 2.29
N GLU A 207 -11.38 42.46 1.78
CA GLU A 207 -12.77 42.15 1.49
C GLU A 207 -13.66 42.21 2.74
N LEU A 208 -13.13 41.77 3.88
CA LEU A 208 -13.85 41.76 5.16
C LEU A 208 -13.68 43.06 5.97
N ASN A 209 -12.96 44.07 5.48
CA ASN A 209 -12.67 45.34 6.17
C ASN A 209 -12.03 45.20 7.57
N GLU A 210 -10.98 44.38 7.69
CA GLU A 210 -10.35 44.09 8.99
C GLU A 210 -8.80 44.13 8.88
N LYS A 211 -8.11 44.36 10.00
CA LYS A 211 -6.64 44.53 10.01
C LYS A 211 -5.93 43.18 10.20
N THR A 212 -5.01 42.84 9.30
CA THR A 212 -4.08 41.72 9.48
C THR A 212 -2.96 42.08 10.45
N LYS A 213 -2.59 41.15 11.34
CA LYS A 213 -1.34 41.20 12.10
C LYS A 213 -0.52 39.97 11.72
N THR A 214 0.61 40.19 11.03
CA THR A 214 1.68 39.20 10.77
C THR A 214 1.19 37.74 10.65
N GLY A 215 0.62 37.37 9.50
CA GLY A 215 0.22 35.99 9.19
C GLY A 215 -1.09 35.51 9.84
N THR A 216 -1.73 36.32 10.69
CA THR A 216 -3.02 36.00 11.30
C THR A 216 -4.04 37.11 11.12
N PHE A 217 -5.30 36.70 11.05
CA PHE A 217 -6.43 37.56 10.83
C PHE A 217 -7.55 37.22 11.82
N ILE A 218 -8.06 38.23 12.53
CA ILE A 218 -9.11 38.06 13.54
C ILE A 218 -10.40 38.64 12.98
N VAL A 219 -11.45 37.83 12.96
CA VAL A 219 -12.75 38.18 12.38
C VAL A 219 -13.84 38.10 13.44
N PRO A 220 -14.72 39.10 13.54
CA PRO A 220 -15.92 38.99 14.34
C PRO A 220 -16.78 37.83 13.84
N LYS A 221 -17.35 37.05 14.74
CA LYS A 221 -18.24 35.92 14.40
C LYS A 221 -19.39 36.28 13.44
N GLN A 222 -19.82 37.53 13.40
CA GLN A 222 -20.85 38.03 12.49
C GLN A 222 -20.47 37.95 11.00
N LYS A 223 -19.17 37.88 10.69
CA LYS A 223 -18.63 37.81 9.32
C LYS A 223 -18.23 36.39 8.90
N LEU A 224 -18.74 35.37 9.61
CA LEU A 224 -18.39 33.96 9.37
C LEU A 224 -18.98 33.44 8.04
N GLU A 225 -20.19 33.86 7.67
CA GLU A 225 -20.79 33.53 6.37
C GLU A 225 -20.01 34.10 5.18
N PRO A 226 -19.77 35.42 5.09
CA PRO A 226 -19.02 35.97 3.96
C PRO A 226 -17.59 35.40 3.90
N LEU A 227 -16.98 35.09 5.04
CA LEU A 227 -15.69 34.40 5.09
C LEU A 227 -15.72 33.03 4.39
N PHE A 228 -16.73 32.21 4.69
CA PHE A 228 -16.87 30.88 4.09
C PHE A 228 -17.15 30.94 2.59
N ASP A 229 -17.95 31.90 2.15
CA ASP A 229 -18.21 32.12 0.74
C ASP A 229 -16.92 32.49 -0.02
N SER A 230 -16.13 33.44 0.51
CA SER A 230 -14.83 33.81 -0.07
C SER A 230 -13.85 32.62 -0.12
N LEU A 231 -13.82 31.77 0.93
CA LEU A 231 -12.96 30.58 0.96
C LEU A 231 -13.41 29.51 -0.05
N LEU A 232 -14.71 29.33 -0.26
CA LEU A 232 -15.25 28.42 -1.28
C LEU A 232 -14.93 28.92 -2.69
N GLU A 233 -15.02 30.23 -2.94
CA GLU A 233 -14.65 30.81 -4.23
C GLU A 233 -13.15 30.66 -4.50
N GLN A 234 -12.31 30.92 -3.50
CA GLN A 234 -10.87 30.72 -3.63
C GLN A 234 -10.52 29.26 -3.91
N ALA A 235 -11.20 28.31 -3.26
CA ALA A 235 -10.95 26.88 -3.44
C ALA A 235 -11.19 26.41 -4.88
N LYS A 236 -12.03 27.12 -5.65
CA LYS A 236 -12.26 26.85 -7.08
C LYS A 236 -11.12 27.35 -7.97
N GLN A 237 -10.43 28.39 -7.53
CA GLN A 237 -9.41 29.08 -8.33
C GLN A 237 -8.01 28.51 -8.07
N ASN A 238 -7.63 28.32 -6.80
CA ASN A 238 -6.30 27.89 -6.41
C ASN A 238 -6.32 26.99 -5.17
N PRO A 239 -5.41 26.01 -5.06
CA PRO A 239 -5.21 25.27 -3.83
C PRO A 239 -4.60 26.19 -2.75
N PHE A 240 -5.14 26.12 -1.54
CA PHE A 240 -4.65 26.86 -0.38
C PHE A 240 -4.76 25.98 0.88
N GLN A 241 -4.04 26.36 1.94
CA GLN A 241 -4.22 25.77 3.25
C GLN A 241 -4.55 26.87 4.26
N ALA A 242 -5.67 26.72 4.96
CA ALA A 242 -6.08 27.65 5.99
C ALA A 242 -6.49 26.90 7.26
N THR A 243 -6.18 27.45 8.42
CA THR A 243 -6.65 26.96 9.72
C THR A 243 -7.52 28.04 10.34
N ILE A 244 -8.78 27.72 10.56
CA ILE A 244 -9.74 28.60 11.23
C ILE A 244 -9.93 28.10 12.65
N ARG A 245 -9.53 28.87 13.65
CA ARG A 245 -9.69 28.55 15.06
C ARG A 245 -10.86 29.33 15.65
N ILE A 246 -11.81 28.61 16.22
CA ILE A 246 -13.02 29.16 16.84
C ILE A 246 -13.16 28.53 18.22
N SER A 247 -12.80 29.28 19.27
CA SER A 247 -12.78 28.77 20.64
C SER A 247 -11.92 27.50 20.80
N LYS A 248 -12.53 26.34 21.09
CA LYS A 248 -11.91 25.02 21.23
C LYS A 248 -11.93 24.20 19.93
N LEU A 249 -12.45 24.75 18.84
CA LEU A 249 -12.52 24.09 17.53
C LEU A 249 -11.44 24.64 16.59
N ASP A 250 -10.77 23.73 15.88
CA ASP A 250 -9.86 24.03 14.78
C ASP A 250 -10.44 23.43 13.49
N LEU A 251 -10.65 24.24 12.46
CA LEU A 251 -11.03 23.81 11.12
C LEU A 251 -9.83 23.99 10.19
N GLU A 252 -9.19 22.89 9.82
CA GLU A 252 -8.11 22.88 8.83
C GLU A 252 -8.69 22.63 7.44
N ILE A 253 -8.50 23.57 6.54
CA ILE A 253 -9.03 23.55 5.17
C ILE A 253 -7.87 23.22 4.23
N ASN A 254 -8.01 22.13 3.49
CA ASN A 254 -7.11 21.71 2.42
C ASN A 254 -7.98 21.14 1.27
N PRO A 255 -8.50 22.00 0.38
CA PRO A 255 -9.50 21.60 -0.61
C PRO A 255 -9.03 20.40 -1.45
N PRO A 256 -9.91 19.42 -1.72
CA PRO A 256 -11.37 19.46 -1.57
C PRO A 256 -11.88 19.00 -0.18
N LYS A 257 -11.02 18.92 0.84
CA LYS A 257 -11.38 18.40 2.17
C LYS A 257 -11.13 19.43 3.27
N CYS A 258 -11.80 19.26 4.39
CA CYS A 258 -11.45 19.94 5.63
C CYS A 258 -11.50 18.98 6.83
N ILE A 259 -10.68 19.26 7.84
CA ILE A 259 -10.61 18.50 9.07
C ILE A 259 -11.09 19.42 10.19
N LEU A 260 -12.22 19.07 10.80
CA LEU A 260 -12.69 19.73 12.00
C LEU A 260 -12.15 18.96 13.21
N THR A 261 -11.46 19.67 14.10
CA THR A 261 -10.85 19.11 15.30
C THR A 261 -11.36 19.84 16.53
N GLY A 262 -11.70 19.13 17.60
CA GLY A 262 -12.37 19.72 18.75
C GLY A 262 -12.82 18.70 19.80
N PRO A 263 -13.48 19.13 20.89
CA PRO A 263 -14.02 18.22 21.89
C PRO A 263 -15.01 17.22 21.27
N HIS A 264 -14.90 15.94 21.64
CA HIS A 264 -15.70 14.85 21.05
C HIS A 264 -17.21 15.14 21.03
N SER A 265 -17.77 15.66 22.12
CA SER A 265 -19.19 16.01 22.24
C SER A 265 -19.68 17.02 21.20
N GLN A 266 -18.78 17.92 20.75
CA GLN A 266 -19.07 18.93 19.73
C GLN A 266 -18.95 18.37 18.30
N LEU A 267 -18.23 17.26 18.13
CA LEU A 267 -18.00 16.62 16.83
C LEU A 267 -18.96 15.47 16.51
N GLU A 268 -19.60 14.88 17.53
CA GLU A 268 -20.64 13.85 17.42
C GLU A 268 -21.69 14.11 16.30
N PRO A 269 -22.24 15.33 16.13
CA PRO A 269 -23.24 15.60 15.10
C PRO A 269 -22.75 15.39 13.66
N PHE A 270 -21.45 15.52 13.41
CA PHE A 270 -20.86 15.36 12.08
C PHE A 270 -20.56 13.90 11.72
N ARG A 271 -20.62 13.00 12.70
CA ARG A 271 -20.37 11.55 12.52
C ARG A 271 -21.63 10.76 12.19
N LYS A 272 -22.80 11.25 12.59
CA LYS A 272 -24.09 10.61 12.31
C LYS A 272 -24.50 10.92 10.87
N LYS A 273 -24.32 9.94 9.99
CA LYS A 273 -24.88 9.93 8.62
C LYS A 273 -26.38 9.72 8.65
#